data_AF-A0A968HTX5-F1
#
_entry.id   AF-A0A968HTX5-F1
#
_cell.length_a   1.000
_cell.length_b   1.000
_cell.length_c   1.000
_cell.angle_alpha   90.00
_cell.angle_beta   90.00
_cell.angle_gamma   90.00
#
_symmetry.space_group_name_H-M   'P 1'
#
loop_
_entity.id
_entity.type
_entity.pdbx_description
1 polymer ?
#
loop_
_entity_poly.entity_id
_entity_poly.type
_entity_poly.pdbx_seq_one_letter_code
_entity_poly.pdbx_strand_id
1 'polypeptide(L)' 'MAALQKLINLMGSERGQKLYEEVLRSLGMTDLRTPNDSARFGNALIERGGVYASIGRSIKIQAILHGARPD' A
#
# COMPACT_ATOMS: atom_id res chain seq x y z
N MET A 1 -0.47 -1.28 -9.41
CA MET A 1 0.86 -0.76 -9.84
C MET A 1 1.34 0.49 -9.08
N ALA A 2 0.51 1.53 -8.89
CA ALA A 2 0.96 2.79 -8.25
C ALA A 2 1.55 2.65 -6.83
N ALA A 3 1.01 1.73 -6.01
CA ALA A 3 1.50 1.49 -4.65
C ALA A 3 2.93 0.91 -4.62
N LEU A 4 3.22 -0.11 -5.42
CA LEU A 4 4.55 -0.72 -5.53
C LEU A 4 5.58 0.32 -6.00
N GLN A 5 5.25 1.12 -7.02
CA GLN A 5 6.17 2.14 -7.53
C GLN A 5 6.54 3.17 -6.46
N LYS A 6 5.59 3.59 -5.59
CA LYS A 6 5.88 4.50 -4.47
C LYS A 6 6.88 3.89 -3.48
N LEU A 7 6.76 2.59 -3.19
CA LEU A 7 7.71 1.88 -2.33
C LEU A 7 9.07 1.77 -3.00
N ILE A 8 9.12 1.37 -4.27
CA ILE A 8 10.38 1.30 -5.03
C ILE A 8 11.10 2.66 -5.04
N ASN A 9 10.37 3.75 -5.27
CA ASN A 9 10.94 5.10 -5.29
C ASN A 9 11.52 5.53 -3.94
N LEU A 10 10.96 5.06 -2.82
CA LEU A 10 11.44 5.42 -1.49
C LEU A 10 12.67 4.62 -1.06
N MET A 11 12.64 3.30 -1.29
CA MET A 11 13.53 2.36 -0.60
C MET A 11 14.29 1.41 -1.55
N GLY A 12 14.15 1.62 -2.86
CA GLY A 12 14.78 0.82 -3.90
C GLY A 12 13.93 -0.37 -4.33
N SER A 13 14.25 -0.93 -5.50
CA SER A 13 13.51 -2.03 -6.13
C SER A 13 13.36 -3.24 -5.22
N GLU A 14 14.48 -3.77 -4.71
CA GLU A 14 14.50 -4.99 -3.89
C GLU A 14 13.68 -4.83 -2.60
N ARG A 15 13.96 -3.80 -1.80
CA ARG A 15 13.27 -3.58 -0.53
C ARG A 15 11.81 -3.20 -0.72
N GLY A 16 11.50 -2.41 -1.75
CA GLY A 16 10.14 -2.02 -2.10
C GLY A 16 9.30 -3.22 -2.52
N GLN A 17 9.84 -4.08 -3.38
CA GLN A 17 9.21 -5.34 -3.80
C GLN A 17 8.95 -6.26 -2.61
N LYS A 18 9.97 -6.49 -1.76
CA LYS A 18 9.84 -7.35 -0.58
C LYS A 18 8.76 -6.86 0.38
N LEU A 19 8.76 -5.57 0.71
CA LEU A 19 7.75 -4.97 1.58
C LEU A 19 6.34 -5.07 0.98
N TYR A 20 6.21 -4.86 -0.33
CA TYR A 20 4.92 -4.98 -1.03
C TYR A 20 4.35 -6.39 -0.90
N GLU A 21 5.16 -7.42 -1.18
CA GLU A 21 4.77 -8.82 -1.06
C GLU A 21 4.46 -9.24 0.38
N GLU A 22 5.24 -8.76 1.36
CA GLU A 22 4.98 -9.01 2.79
C GLU A 22 3.62 -8.44 3.24
N VAL A 23 3.31 -7.20 2.85
CA VAL A 23 2.05 -6.55 3.24
C VAL A 23 0.87 -7.21 2.56
N LEU A 24 0.97 -7.53 1.27
CA LEU A 24 -0.05 -8.31 0.56
C LEU A 24 -0.33 -9.65 1.26
N ARG A 25 0.73 -10.38 1.59
CA ARG A 25 0.63 -11.66 2.31
C ARG A 25 -0.05 -11.50 3.67
N SER A 26 0.28 -10.46 4.44
CA SER A 26 -0.38 -10.21 5.74
C SER A 26 -1.87 -9.91 5.63
N LEU A 27 -2.33 -9.45 4.46
CA LEU A 27 -3.73 -9.15 4.19
C LEU A 27 -4.48 -10.31 3.50
N GLY A 28 -3.81 -11.44 3.26
CA GLY A 28 -4.36 -12.55 2.50
C GLY A 28 -4.60 -12.22 1.01
N MET A 29 -3.88 -11.23 0.47
CA MET A 29 -4.01 -10.77 -0.91
C MET A 29 -2.80 -11.22 -1.73
N THR A 30 -3.01 -11.46 -3.03
CA THR A 30 -1.94 -11.72 -4.00
C THR A 30 -1.62 -10.52 -4.87
N ASP A 31 -2.57 -9.58 -5.01
CA ASP A 31 -2.40 -8.33 -5.76
C ASP A 31 -3.44 -7.29 -5.34
N LEU A 32 -3.26 -6.03 -5.76
CA LEU A 32 -4.19 -4.92 -5.55
C LEU A 32 -5.04 -4.69 -6.81
N ARG A 33 -6.25 -5.25 -6.85
CA ARG A 33 -7.12 -5.20 -8.04
C ARG A 33 -8.17 -4.09 -7.95
N THR A 34 -8.56 -3.72 -6.74
CA THR A 34 -9.60 -2.74 -6.48
C THR A 34 -9.05 -1.51 -5.73
N PRO A 35 -9.76 -0.36 -5.80
CA PRO A 35 -9.47 0.76 -4.91
C PRO A 35 -9.51 0.36 -3.43
N ASN A 36 -10.45 -0.51 -3.01
CA ASN A 36 -10.53 -0.99 -1.63
C ASN A 36 -9.29 -1.81 -1.23
N ASP A 37 -8.75 -2.64 -2.12
CA ASP A 37 -7.50 -3.37 -1.84
C ASP A 37 -6.35 -2.39 -1.57
N SER A 38 -6.26 -1.33 -2.38
CA SER A 38 -5.25 -0.29 -2.21
C SER A 38 -5.45 0.48 -0.90
N ALA A 39 -6.69 0.74 -0.48
CA ALA A 39 -6.98 1.36 0.81
C ALA A 39 -6.59 0.45 1.99
N ARG A 40 -6.91 -0.84 1.92
CA ARG A 40 -6.52 -1.85 2.92
C ARG A 40 -4.99 -2.00 3.00
N PHE A 41 -4.32 -2.03 1.86
CA PHE A 41 -2.86 -2.04 1.78
C PHE A 41 -2.25 -0.77 2.41
N GLY A 42 -2.81 0.40 2.11
CA GLY A 42 -2.42 1.66 2.73
C GLY A 42 -2.58 1.66 4.24
N ASN A 43 -3.69 1.12 4.76
CA ASN A 43 -3.93 0.96 6.19
C ASN A 43 -2.88 0.07 6.87
N ALA A 44 -2.54 -1.08 6.27
CA ALA A 44 -1.52 -1.98 6.81
C ALA A 44 -0.13 -1.31 6.87
N LEU A 45 0.20 -0.43 5.91
CA LEU A 45 1.43 0.37 5.97
C LEU A 45 1.37 1.46 7.06
N ILE A 46 0.20 2.03 7.33
CA ILE A 46 -0.02 3.00 8.41
C ILE A 46 0.25 2.36 9.78
N GLU A 47 -0.19 1.13 9.99
CA GLU A 47 0.03 0.38 11.24
C GLU A 47 1.51 0.11 11.51
N ARG A 48 2.36 0.02 10.48
CA ARG A 48 3.82 -0.13 10.63
C ARG A 48 4.53 1.16 11.11
N GLY A 49 3.86 2.31 11.09
CA GLY A 49 4.40 3.57 11.61
C GLY A 49 5.51 4.20 10.76
N GLY A 50 6.07 5.30 11.28
CA GLY A 50 7.21 6.00 10.67
C GLY A 50 6.98 6.42 9.21
N VAL A 51 7.99 6.21 8.37
CA VAL A 51 7.96 6.57 6.94
C VAL A 51 6.91 5.73 6.17
N TYR A 52 6.69 4.47 6.59
CA TYR A 52 5.67 3.61 5.98
C TYR A 52 4.28 4.19 6.14
N ALA A 53 3.99 4.80 7.30
CA ALA A 53 2.70 5.43 7.53
C ALA A 53 2.44 6.64 6.62
N SER A 54 3.48 7.41 6.29
CA SER A 54 3.35 8.52 5.34
C SER A 54 3.01 8.04 3.93
N ILE A 55 3.67 6.97 3.46
CA ILE A 55 3.34 6.35 2.17
C ILE A 55 1.96 5.70 2.20
N GLY A 56 1.64 4.97 3.28
CA GLY A 56 0.35 4.33 3.47
C GLY A 56 -0.81 5.33 3.39
N ARG A 57 -0.66 6.51 4.00
CA ARG A 57 -1.62 7.62 3.87
C ARG A 57 -1.74 8.10 2.42
N SER A 58 -0.62 8.30 1.72
CA SER A 58 -0.65 8.69 0.30
C SER A 58 -1.40 7.68 -0.57
N ILE A 59 -1.13 6.39 -0.37
CA ILE A 59 -1.80 5.29 -1.09
C ILE A 59 -3.29 5.26 -0.75
N LYS A 60 -3.64 5.35 0.53
CA LYS A 60 -5.04 5.35 0.99
C LYS A 60 -5.83 6.53 0.42
N ILE A 61 -5.27 7.74 0.43
CA ILE A 61 -5.92 8.92 -0.15
C ILE A 61 -6.15 8.72 -1.64
N GLN A 62 -5.14 8.22 -2.37
CA GLN A 62 -5.31 7.90 -3.79
C GLN A 62 -6.41 6.86 -3.99
N ALA A 63 -6.45 5.79 -3.20
CA ALA A 63 -7.49 4.78 -3.28
C ALA A 63 -8.90 5.37 -3.11
N ILE A 64 -9.09 6.24 -2.11
CA ILE A 64 -10.37 6.94 -1.86
C ILE A 64 -10.77 7.81 -3.05
N LEU A 65 -9.82 8.57 -3.61
CA LEU A 65 -10.08 9.39 -4.81
C LEU A 65 -10.48 8.55 -6.04
N HIS A 66 -10.05 7.28 -6.09
CA HIS A 66 -10.42 6.33 -7.14
C HIS A 66 -11.62 5.44 -6.78
N GLY A 67 -12.39 5.82 -5.74
CA GLY A 67 -13.66 5.18 -5.39
C GLY A 67 -13.57 4.10 -4.31
N ALA A 68 -12.47 4.02 -3.57
CA ALA A 68 -12.44 3.19 -2.36
C ALA A 68 -13.45 3.72 -1.35
N ARG A 69 -14.25 2.83 -0.77
CA ARG A 69 -15.20 3.19 0.28
C ARG A 69 -14.55 2.92 1.63
N PRO A 70 -14.64 3.85 2.59
CA PRO A 70 -14.32 3.52 3.97
C PRO A 70 -15.29 2.45 4.44
N ASP A 71 -14.75 1.30 4.86
CA ASP A 71 -15.47 0.38 5.74
C ASP A 71 -15.59 1.01 7.14
#